data_AF-A0AAX4HLT6-F1
#
_entry.id   AF-A0AAX4HLT6-F1
#
_cell.length_a   1.000
_cell.length_b   1.000
_cell.length_c   1.000
_cell.angle_alpha   90.00
_cell.angle_beta   90.00
_cell.angle_gamma   90.00
#
_symmetry.space_group_name_H-M   'P 1'
#
loop_
_entity.id
_entity.type
_entity.pdbx_description
1 polymer ?
#
loop_
_entity_poly.entity_id
_entity_poly.type
_entity_poly.pdbx_seq_one_letter_code
_entity_poly.pdbx_strand_id
1 'polypeptide(L)'
;MLGKKLYKTSMLNVFKLVILAVVVFFTNDFILDTYTYEKFQAIGRFKILDVINYHYRYPNEFITFFLIVIVPAIYYAFIRGVRFCEKGFVYNRGLPFMNKAVLYTDVKDYKLLQPNHVITIHTQKGDVFVIADNNIERVIAILDQHNIKGDLARDDYSRLLMNAKKFLIVVLTFTLVVFLLKKFGLLPR
;
A
#
# COMPACT_ATOMS: atom_id res chain seq x y z
N MET A 1 11.27 -22.66 -12.56
CA MET A 1 11.80 -21.84 -11.44
C MET A 1 12.39 -20.55 -12.00
N LEU A 2 12.10 -19.41 -11.37
CA LEU A 2 12.52 -18.06 -11.82
C LEU A 2 14.02 -17.74 -11.58
N GLY A 3 14.77 -18.65 -10.97
CA GLY A 3 16.17 -18.46 -10.61
C GLY A 3 16.36 -17.70 -9.30
N LYS A 4 17.60 -17.24 -9.05
CA LYS A 4 17.97 -16.51 -7.83
C LYS A 4 17.31 -15.13 -7.81
N LYS A 5 16.98 -14.66 -6.60
CA LYS A 5 16.50 -13.29 -6.37
C LYS A 5 17.63 -12.29 -6.62
N LEU A 6 17.38 -11.33 -7.51
CA LEU A 6 18.30 -10.22 -7.82
C LEU A 6 17.95 -8.96 -7.03
N TYR A 7 16.66 -8.64 -6.97
CA TYR A 7 16.20 -7.40 -6.37
C TYR A 7 14.76 -7.51 -5.85
N LYS A 8 14.40 -6.69 -4.87
CA LYS A 8 13.02 -6.53 -4.39
C LYS A 8 12.74 -5.04 -4.30
N THR A 9 11.69 -4.60 -4.99
CA THR A 9 11.24 -3.21 -4.89
C THR A 9 10.69 -2.93 -3.51
N SER A 10 10.79 -1.67 -3.10
CA SER A 10 10.17 -1.19 -1.87
C SER A 10 9.11 -0.15 -2.19
N MET A 11 8.05 -0.11 -1.39
CA MET A 11 7.09 0.97 -1.48
C MET A 11 7.79 2.33 -1.35
N LEU A 12 7.32 3.33 -2.09
CA LEU A 12 7.87 4.68 -1.99
C LEU A 12 7.76 5.21 -0.57
N ASN A 13 8.79 5.93 -0.12
CA ASN A 13 8.84 6.45 1.25
C ASN A 13 7.64 7.35 1.58
N VAL A 14 7.15 8.12 0.60
CA VAL A 14 5.94 8.95 0.75
C VAL A 14 4.72 8.10 1.11
N PHE A 15 4.51 6.97 0.44
CA PHE A 15 3.39 6.07 0.76
C PHE A 15 3.55 5.39 2.13
N LYS A 16 4.79 5.04 2.52
CA LYS A 16 5.04 4.53 3.88
C LYS A 16 4.69 5.56 4.95
N LEU A 17 5.01 6.83 4.73
CA LEU A 17 4.65 7.93 5.64
C LEU A 17 3.13 8.12 5.72
N VAL A 18 2.42 8.04 4.60
CA VAL A 18 0.95 8.10 4.59
C VAL A 18 0.35 6.93 5.38
N ILE A 19 0.84 5.69 5.15
CA ILE A 19 0.38 4.52 5.92
C ILE A 19 0.68 4.70 7.41
N LEU A 20 1.86 5.21 7.76
CA LEU A 20 2.22 5.49 9.16
C LEU A 20 1.26 6.52 9.78
N ALA A 21 0.95 7.61 9.08
CA ALA A 21 0.00 8.61 9.56
C ALA A 21 -1.39 8.00 9.80
N VAL A 22 -1.87 7.13 8.90
CA VAL A 22 -3.13 6.39 9.06
C VAL A 22 -3.08 5.47 10.28
N VAL A 23 -1.99 4.72 10.48
CA VAL A 23 -1.82 3.85 11.65
C VAL A 23 -1.82 4.65 12.94
N VAL A 24 -1.08 5.76 13.01
CA VAL A 24 -1.04 6.64 14.18
C VAL A 24 -2.43 7.22 14.47
N PHE A 25 -3.16 7.66 13.44
CA PHE A 25 -4.52 8.15 13.59
C PHE A 25 -5.45 7.08 14.20
N PHE A 26 -5.51 5.89 13.61
CA PHE A 26 -6.35 4.81 14.11
C PHE A 26 -5.91 4.27 15.47
N THR A 27 -4.62 4.34 15.79
CA THR A 27 -4.11 3.95 17.12
C THR A 27 -4.60 4.93 18.18
N ASN A 28 -4.58 6.24 17.89
CA ASN A 28 -5.14 7.25 18.79
C ASN A 28 -6.65 7.08 18.95
N ASP A 29 -7.37 6.86 17.84
CA ASP A 29 -8.81 6.59 17.86
C ASP A 29 -9.14 5.36 18.72
N PHE A 30 -8.43 4.24 18.54
CA PHE A 30 -8.57 3.03 19.33
C PHE A 30 -8.31 3.24 20.83
N ILE A 31 -7.27 4.01 21.17
CA ILE A 31 -6.97 4.35 22.57
C ILE A 31 -8.11 5.18 23.17
N LEU A 32 -8.58 6.22 22.46
CA LEU A 32 -9.68 7.08 22.91
C LEU A 32 -10.99 6.29 23.05
N ASP A 33 -11.28 5.41 22.10
CA ASP A 33 -12.48 4.55 22.14
C ASP A 33 -12.46 3.61 23.36
N THR A 34 -11.28 3.15 23.77
CA THR A 34 -11.14 2.33 24.99
C THR A 34 -11.64 3.06 26.24
N TYR A 35 -11.51 4.40 26.30
CA TYR A 35 -12.07 5.19 27.40
C TYR A 35 -13.61 5.20 27.41
N THR A 36 -14.29 4.77 26.35
CA THR A 36 -15.76 4.69 26.34
C THR A 36 -16.27 3.36 26.90
N TYR A 37 -15.42 2.34 27.02
CA TYR A 37 -15.85 1.01 27.43
C TYR A 37 -16.22 0.93 28.91
N GLU A 38 -17.42 0.42 29.20
CA GLU A 38 -17.91 0.28 30.58
C GLU A 38 -16.97 -0.57 31.46
N LYS A 39 -16.43 -1.66 30.88
CA LYS A 39 -15.47 -2.54 31.58
C LYS A 39 -14.15 -1.84 31.88
N PHE A 40 -13.68 -1.00 30.97
CA PHE A 40 -12.46 -0.21 31.18
C PHE A 40 -12.68 0.81 32.29
N GLN A 41 -13.81 1.52 32.21
CA GLN A 41 -14.27 2.43 33.26
C GLN A 41 -14.38 1.73 34.62
N ALA A 42 -14.78 0.47 34.70
CA ALA A 42 -14.83 -0.24 35.99
C ALA A 42 -13.44 -0.58 36.60
N ILE A 43 -12.38 -0.69 35.80
CA ILE A 43 -11.11 -1.32 36.22
C ILE A 43 -9.95 -0.32 36.36
N GLY A 44 -9.88 0.71 35.51
CA GLY A 44 -8.79 1.68 35.54
C GLY A 44 -8.99 2.75 34.48
N ARG A 45 -8.94 4.04 34.87
CA ARG A 45 -9.37 5.17 34.02
C ARG A 45 -8.31 6.22 33.79
N PHE A 46 -7.19 6.19 34.51
CA PHE A 46 -6.42 7.40 34.76
C PHE A 46 -5.07 7.43 34.05
N LYS A 47 -4.52 6.28 33.66
CA LYS A 47 -3.21 6.19 33.00
C LYS A 47 -3.32 5.50 31.65
N ILE A 48 -2.46 5.91 30.71
CA ILE A 48 -2.31 5.23 29.40
C ILE A 48 -1.89 3.76 29.60
N LEU A 49 -1.12 3.45 30.64
CA LEU A 49 -0.77 2.08 30.99
C LEU A 49 -1.99 1.21 31.35
N ASP A 50 -3.08 1.82 31.84
CA ASP A 50 -4.30 1.09 32.16
C ASP A 50 -4.96 0.56 30.88
N VAL A 51 -4.86 1.28 29.76
CA VAL A 51 -5.35 0.85 28.44
C VAL A 51 -4.63 -0.43 27.99
N ILE A 52 -3.31 -0.48 28.19
CA ILE A 52 -2.52 -1.67 27.85
C ILE A 52 -2.92 -2.86 28.73
N ASN A 53 -3.03 -2.65 30.04
CA ASN A 53 -3.44 -3.70 30.98
C ASN A 53 -4.86 -4.21 30.70
N TYR A 54 -5.77 -3.32 30.30
CA TYR A 54 -7.12 -3.68 29.91
C TYR A 54 -7.14 -4.60 28.70
N HIS A 55 -6.46 -4.23 27.62
CA HIS A 55 -6.40 -5.04 26.40
C HIS A 55 -5.59 -6.33 26.57
N TYR A 56 -4.68 -6.39 27.55
CA TYR A 56 -4.06 -7.65 27.94
C TYR A 56 -5.07 -8.61 28.58
N ARG A 57 -6.01 -8.10 29.38
CA ARG A 57 -7.06 -8.89 30.04
C ARG A 57 -8.25 -9.20 29.13
N TYR A 58 -8.59 -8.28 28.24
CA TYR A 58 -9.68 -8.38 27.26
C TYR A 58 -9.13 -8.11 25.86
N PRO A 59 -8.58 -9.12 25.18
CA PRO A 59 -7.78 -8.91 23.97
C PRO A 59 -8.60 -8.79 22.69
N ASN A 60 -9.92 -9.00 22.73
CA ASN A 60 -10.73 -9.13 21.51
C ASN A 60 -10.68 -7.89 20.62
N GLU A 61 -10.87 -6.71 21.23
CA GLU A 61 -10.84 -5.42 20.57
C GLU A 61 -9.44 -5.13 20.02
N PHE A 62 -8.39 -5.41 20.80
CA PHE A 62 -7.01 -5.25 20.38
C PHE A 62 -6.62 -6.19 19.23
N ILE A 63 -7.01 -7.47 19.27
CA ILE A 63 -6.76 -8.44 18.20
C ILE A 63 -7.44 -7.96 16.91
N THR A 64 -8.67 -7.48 17.01
CA THR A 64 -9.42 -6.96 15.85
C THR A 64 -8.71 -5.75 15.24
N PHE A 65 -8.34 -4.77 16.08
CA PHE A 65 -7.55 -3.62 15.66
C PHE A 65 -6.23 -4.05 15.00
N PHE A 66 -5.50 -4.98 15.61
CA PHE A 66 -4.23 -5.46 15.11
C PHE A 66 -4.36 -6.13 13.73
N LEU A 67 -5.37 -6.98 13.55
CA LEU A 67 -5.61 -7.69 12.28
C LEU A 67 -6.12 -6.77 11.16
N ILE A 68 -6.91 -5.74 11.48
CA ILE A 68 -7.52 -4.86 10.48
C ILE A 68 -6.61 -3.68 10.13
N VAL A 69 -5.84 -3.17 11.09
CA VAL A 69 -5.04 -1.95 10.91
C VAL A 69 -3.55 -2.29 10.78
N ILE A 70 -2.99 -2.96 11.79
CA ILE A 70 -1.53 -3.14 11.90
C ILE A 70 -1.01 -4.14 10.88
N VAL A 71 -1.64 -5.31 10.73
CA VAL A 71 -1.20 -6.34 9.78
C VAL A 71 -1.23 -5.83 8.33
N PRO A 72 -2.32 -5.20 7.83
CA PRO A 72 -2.33 -4.63 6.49
C PRO A 72 -1.29 -3.51 6.33
N ALA A 73 -1.14 -2.63 7.31
CA ALA A 73 -0.15 -1.55 7.25
C ALA A 73 1.28 -2.10 7.09
N ILE A 74 1.67 -3.08 7.91
CA ILE A 74 2.98 -3.74 7.81
C ILE A 74 3.13 -4.42 6.45
N TYR A 75 2.10 -5.15 6.03
CA TYR A 75 2.11 -5.87 4.78
C TYR A 75 2.33 -4.94 3.59
N TYR A 76 1.54 -3.88 3.47
CA TYR A 76 1.62 -2.94 2.36
C TYR A 76 2.88 -2.07 2.40
N ALA A 77 3.35 -1.66 3.59
CA ALA A 77 4.53 -0.79 3.72
C ALA A 77 5.87 -1.53 3.53
N PHE A 78 5.99 -2.77 4.01
CA PHE A 78 7.29 -3.46 4.10
C PHE A 78 7.36 -4.80 3.35
N ILE A 79 6.26 -5.55 3.31
CA ILE A 79 6.26 -6.90 2.72
C ILE A 79 5.98 -6.85 1.23
N ARG A 80 4.97 -6.09 0.81
CA ARG A 80 4.56 -5.94 -0.59
C ARG A 80 5.66 -5.30 -1.42
N GLY A 81 5.82 -5.80 -2.63
CA GLY A 81 6.79 -5.33 -3.61
C GLY A 81 6.93 -6.34 -4.74
N VAL A 82 7.61 -5.93 -5.81
CA VAL A 82 7.94 -6.79 -6.94
C VAL A 82 9.29 -7.43 -6.67
N ARG A 83 9.38 -8.75 -6.84
CA ARG A 83 10.64 -9.48 -6.71
C ARG A 83 11.19 -9.77 -8.09
N PHE A 84 12.33 -9.20 -8.42
CA PHE A 84 13.06 -9.49 -9.65
C PHE A 84 14.03 -10.64 -9.39
N CYS A 85 13.98 -11.62 -10.28
CA CYS A 85 14.84 -12.80 -10.30
C CYS A 85 15.57 -12.88 -11.65
N GLU A 86 16.45 -13.85 -11.79
CA GLU A 86 17.27 -14.05 -13.00
C GLU A 86 16.46 -14.26 -14.28
N LYS A 87 15.33 -14.97 -14.22
CA LYS A 87 14.56 -15.34 -15.44
C LYS A 87 13.26 -14.56 -15.61
N GLY A 88 12.94 -13.70 -14.66
CA GLY A 88 11.70 -12.94 -14.65
C GLY A 88 11.43 -12.28 -13.31
N PHE A 89 10.20 -11.83 -13.10
CA PHE A 89 9.77 -11.17 -11.87
C PHE A 89 8.46 -11.73 -11.32
N VAL A 90 8.27 -11.56 -10.02
CA VAL A 90 7.03 -11.88 -9.32
C VAL A 90 6.36 -10.58 -8.92
N TYR A 91 5.22 -10.31 -9.53
CA TYR A 91 4.38 -9.16 -9.24
C TYR A 91 3.27 -9.50 -8.25
N ASN A 92 3.17 -8.73 -7.17
CA ASN A 92 2.10 -8.90 -6.18
C ASN A 92 0.87 -8.06 -6.53
N ARG A 93 -0.26 -8.70 -6.84
CA ARG A 93 -1.52 -8.05 -7.24
C ARG A 93 -2.38 -7.54 -6.06
N GLY A 94 -1.80 -7.34 -4.88
CA GLY A 94 -2.48 -6.75 -3.72
C GLY A 94 -2.60 -7.73 -2.55
N LEU A 95 -3.01 -8.97 -2.81
CA LEU A 95 -3.03 -10.02 -1.79
C LEU A 95 -1.79 -10.92 -1.90
N PRO A 96 -1.28 -11.46 -0.78
CA PRO A 96 -0.06 -12.28 -0.75
C PRO A 96 -0.15 -13.54 -1.63
N PHE A 97 -1.35 -14.02 -1.93
CA PHE A 97 -1.60 -15.24 -2.71
C PHE A 97 -1.89 -14.96 -4.20
N MET A 98 -2.10 -13.70 -4.59
CA MET A 98 -2.40 -13.31 -5.97
C MET A 98 -1.13 -12.91 -6.75
N ASN A 99 -0.01 -13.55 -6.46
CA ASN A 99 1.26 -13.25 -7.12
C ASN A 99 1.24 -13.79 -8.55
N LYS A 100 1.67 -12.97 -9.51
CA LYS A 100 1.87 -13.38 -10.91
C LYS A 100 3.35 -13.40 -11.21
N ALA A 101 3.85 -14.56 -11.63
CA ALA A 101 5.19 -14.70 -12.19
C ALA A 101 5.16 -14.34 -13.67
N VAL A 102 6.14 -13.55 -14.12
CA VAL A 102 6.30 -13.14 -15.52
C VAL A 102 7.73 -13.40 -15.92
N LEU A 103 7.95 -14.13 -17.01
CA LEU A 103 9.28 -14.34 -17.57
C LEU A 103 9.69 -13.14 -18.41
N TYR A 104 10.98 -12.81 -18.45
CA TYR A 104 11.47 -11.71 -19.29
C TYR A 104 11.23 -11.96 -20.78
N THR A 105 11.18 -13.23 -21.21
CA THR A 105 10.84 -13.62 -22.58
C THR A 105 9.43 -13.20 -23.00
N ASP A 106 8.52 -13.04 -22.03
CA ASP A 106 7.12 -12.65 -22.28
C ASP A 106 6.93 -11.13 -22.22
N VAL A 107 7.98 -10.39 -21.86
CA VAL A 107 7.98 -8.92 -21.81
C VAL A 107 8.21 -8.39 -23.22
N LYS A 108 7.38 -7.44 -23.62
CA LYS A 108 7.48 -6.78 -24.93
C LYS A 108 8.36 -5.54 -24.83
N ASP A 109 7.98 -4.62 -23.95
CA ASP A 109 8.64 -3.35 -23.74
C ASP A 109 8.36 -2.83 -22.32
N TYR A 110 9.10 -1.80 -21.93
CA TYR A 110 8.81 -1.03 -20.73
C TYR A 110 8.75 0.46 -21.04
N LYS A 111 8.00 1.21 -20.23
CA LYS A 111 7.84 2.65 -20.38
C LYS A 111 7.96 3.38 -19.06
N LEU A 112 8.61 4.54 -19.07
CA LEU A 112 8.72 5.39 -17.89
C LEU A 112 7.47 6.27 -17.74
N LEU A 113 6.65 6.04 -16.71
CA LEU A 113 5.48 6.87 -16.44
C LEU A 113 5.84 8.14 -15.67
N GLN A 114 6.73 8.02 -14.68
CA GLN A 114 7.19 9.14 -13.89
C GLN A 114 8.70 9.07 -13.74
N PRO A 115 9.43 10.18 -13.99
CA PRO A 115 10.85 10.27 -13.75
C PRO A 115 11.23 9.73 -12.38
N ASN A 116 12.13 8.74 -12.39
CA ASN A 116 12.80 8.16 -11.23
C ASN A 116 11.95 7.32 -10.27
N HIS A 117 10.62 7.21 -10.48
CA HIS A 117 9.74 6.59 -9.49
C HIS A 117 8.78 5.53 -10.03
N VAL A 118 8.35 5.60 -11.29
CA VAL A 118 7.32 4.68 -11.81
C VAL A 118 7.62 4.24 -13.24
N ILE A 119 7.60 2.92 -13.44
CA ILE A 119 7.78 2.24 -14.72
C ILE A 119 6.59 1.31 -14.98
N THR A 120 6.16 1.21 -16.23
CA THR A 120 5.24 0.17 -16.70
C THR A 120 5.98 -0.87 -17.50
N ILE A 121 5.67 -2.13 -17.27
CA ILE A 121 6.15 -3.26 -18.06
C ILE A 121 4.95 -3.83 -18.82
N HIS A 122 5.05 -3.91 -20.14
CA HIS A 122 4.00 -4.47 -20.99
C HIS A 122 4.42 -5.86 -21.45
N THR A 123 3.50 -6.82 -21.38
CA THR A 123 3.74 -8.17 -21.91
C THR A 123 3.23 -8.30 -23.33
N GLN A 124 3.73 -9.31 -24.03
CA GLN A 124 3.24 -9.69 -25.35
C GLN A 124 1.75 -10.06 -25.33
N LYS A 125 1.22 -10.49 -24.18
CA LYS A 125 -0.19 -10.85 -23.96
C LYS A 125 -1.09 -9.63 -23.64
N GLY A 126 -0.53 -8.42 -23.62
CA GLY A 126 -1.27 -7.20 -23.32
C GLY A 126 -1.47 -6.93 -21.82
N ASP A 127 -0.83 -7.68 -20.92
CA ASP A 127 -0.82 -7.31 -19.50
C ASP A 127 0.06 -6.07 -19.29
N VAL A 128 -0.36 -5.18 -18.39
CA VAL A 128 0.42 -4.01 -17.96
C VAL A 128 0.72 -4.11 -16.47
N PHE A 129 2.00 -4.03 -16.11
CA PHE A 129 2.46 -4.04 -14.73
C PHE A 129 3.04 -2.69 -14.37
N VAL A 130 2.36 -1.97 -13.45
CA VAL A 130 2.86 -0.70 -12.92
C VAL A 130 3.73 -0.99 -11.70
N ILE A 131 4.99 -0.57 -11.75
CA ILE A 131 5.97 -0.74 -10.69
C ILE A 131 6.42 0.63 -10.22
N ALA A 132 6.22 0.91 -8.95
CA ALA A 132 6.74 2.09 -8.29
C ALA A 132 7.85 1.68 -7.32
N ASP A 133 8.98 2.38 -7.38
CA ASP A 133 10.13 2.10 -6.52
C ASP A 133 10.99 3.34 -6.28
N ASN A 134 11.74 3.34 -5.18
CA ASN A 134 12.67 4.43 -4.87
C ASN A 134 13.97 4.34 -5.71
N ASN A 135 14.23 3.18 -6.35
CA ASN A 135 15.39 2.95 -7.21
C ASN A 135 14.96 2.30 -8.53
N ILE A 136 14.33 3.09 -9.39
CA ILE A 136 13.90 2.64 -10.73
C ILE A 136 15.10 2.33 -11.64
N GLU A 137 16.24 2.99 -11.45
CA GLU A 137 17.47 2.72 -12.23
C GLU A 137 17.89 1.26 -12.13
N ARG A 138 17.79 0.66 -10.94
CA ARG A 138 18.10 -0.76 -10.75
C ARG A 138 17.10 -1.69 -11.45
N VAL A 139 15.83 -1.29 -11.53
CA VAL A 139 14.81 -2.03 -12.29
C VAL A 139 15.12 -1.95 -13.78
N ILE A 140 15.43 -0.75 -14.28
CA ILE A 140 15.83 -0.50 -15.67
C ILE A 140 17.05 -1.34 -16.03
N ALA A 141 18.10 -1.32 -15.22
CA ALA A 141 19.32 -2.09 -15.45
C ALA A 141 19.05 -3.61 -15.56
N ILE A 142 18.11 -4.16 -14.77
CA ILE A 142 17.73 -5.57 -14.87
C ILE A 142 17.00 -5.85 -16.20
N LEU A 143 16.14 -4.93 -16.67
CA LEU A 143 15.42 -5.08 -17.93
C LEU A 143 16.36 -4.95 -19.14
N ASP A 144 17.30 -3.99 -19.08
CA ASP A 144 18.30 -3.75 -20.12
C ASP A 144 19.26 -4.95 -20.27
N GLN A 145 19.65 -5.60 -19.15
CA GLN A 145 20.42 -6.85 -19.18
C GLN A 145 19.74 -7.99 -19.96
N HIS A 146 18.41 -7.93 -20.09
CA HIS A 146 17.61 -8.88 -20.85
C HIS A 146 17.25 -8.38 -22.26
N ASN A 147 17.87 -7.29 -22.72
CA ASN A 147 17.62 -6.65 -24.01
C ASN A 147 16.15 -6.23 -24.22
N ILE A 148 15.42 -5.93 -23.15
CA ILE A 148 14.04 -5.45 -23.25
C ILE A 148 14.07 -3.97 -23.66
N LYS A 149 13.34 -3.62 -24.72
CA LYS A 149 13.29 -2.24 -25.22
C LYS A 149 12.55 -1.33 -24.24
N GLY A 150 13.18 -0.21 -23.89
CA GLY A 150 12.62 0.83 -23.03
C GLY A 150 12.28 2.10 -23.78
N ASP A 151 11.11 2.66 -23.51
CA ASP A 151 10.80 4.06 -23.83
C ASP A 151 11.00 4.93 -22.57
N LEU A 152 12.09 5.68 -22.58
CA LEU A 152 12.47 6.61 -21.51
C LEU A 152 11.89 8.01 -21.71
N ALA A 153 11.20 8.26 -22.84
CA ALA A 153 10.56 9.55 -23.07
C ALA A 153 9.41 9.74 -22.07
N ARG A 154 9.31 10.95 -21.52
CA ARG A 154 8.18 11.30 -20.64
C ARG A 154 6.90 11.24 -21.45
N ASP A 155 6.03 10.31 -21.10
CA ASP A 155 4.71 10.24 -21.71
C ASP A 155 3.85 11.40 -21.23
N ASP A 156 3.24 12.14 -22.16
CA ASP A 156 2.25 13.19 -21.84
C ASP A 156 1.03 12.60 -21.09
N TYR A 157 0.83 11.27 -21.12
CA TYR A 157 -0.15 10.54 -20.30
C TYR A 157 0.05 10.67 -18.79
N SER A 158 1.26 11.00 -18.32
CA SER A 158 1.51 11.30 -16.90
C SER A 158 0.70 12.50 -16.40
N ARG A 159 0.35 13.45 -17.29
CA ARG A 159 -0.54 14.58 -16.97
C ARG A 159 -2.02 14.17 -16.87
N LEU A 160 -2.42 13.10 -17.55
CA LEU A 160 -3.81 12.61 -17.56
C LEU A 160 -4.17 11.81 -16.30
N LEU A 161 -3.26 10.96 -15.82
CA LEU A 161 -3.47 10.12 -14.62
C LEU A 161 -3.40 10.91 -13.30
N MET A 162 -2.65 12.02 -13.28
CA MET A 162 -2.35 12.76 -12.05
C MET A 162 -3.06 14.11 -11.97
N ASN A 163 -4.33 14.16 -12.37
CA ASN A 163 -5.15 15.34 -12.14
C ASN A 163 -5.58 15.37 -10.65
N ALA A 164 -4.60 15.61 -9.77
CA ALA A 164 -4.72 15.57 -8.31
C ALA A 164 -5.91 16.40 -7.82
N LYS A 165 -6.26 17.48 -8.52
CA LYS A 165 -7.45 18.30 -8.27
C LYS A 165 -8.75 17.49 -8.35
N LYS A 166 -8.93 16.63 -9.36
CA LYS A 166 -10.13 15.78 -9.51
C LYS A 166 -10.19 14.71 -8.42
N PHE A 167 -9.07 14.06 -8.14
CA PHE A 167 -8.98 13.07 -7.07
C PHE A 167 -9.31 13.69 -5.70
N LEU A 168 -8.74 14.86 -5.41
CA LEU A 168 -8.94 15.58 -4.15
C LEU A 168 -10.39 16.07 -4.01
N ILE A 169 -11.04 16.50 -5.09
CA ILE A 169 -12.48 16.80 -5.11
C ILE A 169 -13.31 15.56 -4.80
N VAL A 170 -13.02 14.41 -5.41
CA VAL A 170 -13.76 13.17 -5.14
C VAL A 170 -13.59 12.73 -3.68
N VAL A 171 -12.37 12.78 -3.15
CA VAL A 171 -12.09 12.43 -1.75
C VAL A 171 -12.79 13.38 -0.78
N LEU A 172 -12.74 14.69 -1.03
CA LEU A 172 -13.45 15.67 -0.20
C LEU A 172 -14.97 15.46 -0.24
N THR A 173 -15.52 15.22 -1.44
CA THR A 173 -16.96 15.01 -1.61
C THR A 173 -17.41 13.73 -0.92
N PHE A 174 -16.66 12.63 -1.07
CA PHE A 174 -16.94 11.37 -0.41
C PHE A 174 -16.84 11.48 1.11
N THR A 175 -15.77 12.12 1.62
CA THR A 175 -15.60 12.37 3.06
C THR A 175 -16.74 13.21 3.63
N LEU A 176 -17.17 14.25 2.90
CA LEU A 176 -18.32 15.07 3.28
C LEU A 176 -19.62 14.25 3.34
N VAL A 177 -19.87 13.41 2.34
CA VAL A 177 -21.06 12.54 2.29
C VAL A 177 -21.05 11.54 3.45
N VAL A 178 -19.92 10.87 3.72
CA VAL A 178 -19.79 9.94 4.84
C VAL A 178 -19.99 10.65 6.18
N PHE A 179 -19.41 11.85 6.35
CA PHE A 179 -19.61 12.66 7.55
C PHE A 179 -21.08 13.02 7.78
N LEU A 180 -21.79 13.45 6.73
CA LEU A 180 -23.22 13.75 6.80
C LEU A 180 -24.03 12.50 7.14
N LEU A 181 -23.78 11.36 6.47
CA LEU A 181 -24.47 10.11 6.75
C LEU A 181 -24.27 9.63 8.19
N LYS A 182 -23.06 9.79 8.74
CA LYS A 182 -22.77 9.49 10.16
C LYS A 182 -23.48 10.46 11.11
N LYS A 183 -23.52 11.76 10.77
CA LYS A 183 -24.22 12.79 11.56
C LYS A 183 -25.75 12.58 11.59
N PHE A 184 -26.33 12.07 10.50
CA PHE A 184 -27.76 11.78 10.39
C PHE A 184 -28.15 10.36 10.87
N GLY A 185 -27.19 9.58 11.40
CA GLY A 185 -27.48 8.25 11.97
C GLY A 185 -27.86 7.17 10.95
N LEU A 186 -27.58 7.40 9.66
CA LEU A 186 -27.87 6.47 8.57
C LEU A 186 -26.76 5.41 8.37
N LEU A 187 -25.66 5.54 9.10
CA LEU A 187 -24.59 4.54 9.21
C LEU A 187 -24.50 4.07 10.67
N PRO A 188 -24.35 2.76 10.93
CA PRO A 188 -24.17 2.24 12.28
C PRO A 188 -22.93 2.88 12.92
N ARG A 189 -23.03 3.17 14.23
CA ARG A 189 -21.95 3.80 15.01
C ARG A 189 -20.72 2.93 15.06
#